data_AF-A0A7Y5UY27-F1
#
_entry.id   AF-A0A7Y5UY27-F1
#
_cell.length_a   1.000
_cell.length_b   1.000
_cell.length_c   1.000
_cell.angle_alpha   90.00
_cell.angle_beta   90.00
_cell.angle_gamma   90.00
#
_symmetry.space_group_name_H-M   'P 1'
#
loop_
_entity.id
_entity.type
_entity.pdbx_description
1 polymer ?
#
loop_
_entity_poly.entity_id
_entity_poly.type
_entity_poly.pdbx_seq_one_letter_code
_entity_poly.pdbx_strand_id
1 'polypeptide(L)'
;MTSRLLLGLLAAGALTAAPLLDPNLTEFPSSSLVDFGARLDSPGGFLTVDERGRFVWPDGRRARFWGINVAAESVFQPPERIDTCIARIREAGFNLVRLHHIDDRERGILAGDGPGVEFDPARLRLLDYWVDRLGAAGISIYLDLLDYRWFDTGRLGRAAKPYAVFDPELIARQQEYARALLREHRNAFNGRAYADDPAIVLLELFDENGLFIRRADWPNLLEPYRSDLTARWNRYLLQRYGSSEGLAAAWARSGVAQPLPAGQLCEEGTVPL
;
A
#
# COMPACT_ATOMS: atom_id res chain seq x y z
N MET A 1 -22.63 7.02 -72.92
CA MET A 1 -22.26 5.75 -72.25
C MET A 1 -20.77 5.78 -71.96
N THR A 2 -20.38 6.17 -70.75
CA THR A 2 -18.98 6.13 -70.29
C THR A 2 -19.01 5.62 -68.86
N SER A 3 -18.74 4.32 -68.71
CA SER A 3 -18.69 3.62 -67.43
C SER A 3 -17.41 4.02 -66.69
N ARG A 4 -17.54 4.60 -65.49
CA ARG A 4 -16.42 4.78 -64.55
C ARG A 4 -16.42 3.59 -63.60
N LEU A 5 -15.44 2.71 -63.77
CA LEU A 5 -15.09 1.68 -62.78
C LEU A 5 -14.61 2.38 -61.50
N LEU A 6 -15.33 2.22 -60.40
CA LEU A 6 -14.80 2.47 -59.06
C LEU A 6 -13.93 1.27 -58.67
N LEU A 7 -12.61 1.46 -58.63
CA LEU A 7 -11.70 0.53 -57.98
C LEU A 7 -11.82 0.76 -56.46
N GLY A 8 -12.46 -0.16 -55.75
CA GLY A 8 -12.46 -0.18 -54.29
C GLY A 8 -11.08 -0.61 -53.77
N LEU A 9 -10.37 0.28 -53.08
CA LEU A 9 -9.23 -0.11 -52.25
C LEU A 9 -9.76 -0.90 -51.05
N LEU A 10 -9.57 -2.22 -51.06
CA LEU A 10 -9.61 -3.03 -49.85
C LEU A 10 -8.35 -2.69 -49.03
N ALA A 11 -8.54 -1.94 -47.95
CA ALA A 11 -7.50 -1.80 -46.93
C ALA A 11 -7.24 -3.19 -46.34
N ALA A 12 -6.09 -3.79 -46.67
CA ALA A 12 -5.59 -4.96 -45.99
C ALA A 12 -5.27 -4.53 -44.54
N GLY A 13 -6.22 -4.76 -43.62
CA GLY A 13 -5.93 -4.67 -42.19
C GLY A 13 -4.80 -5.64 -41.89
N ALA A 14 -3.72 -5.13 -41.30
CA ALA A 14 -2.65 -6.00 -40.81
C ALA A 14 -3.28 -7.04 -39.87
N LEU A 15 -3.19 -8.32 -40.24
CA LEU A 15 -3.51 -9.39 -39.32
C LEU A 15 -2.53 -9.27 -38.15
N THR A 16 -3.02 -8.78 -37.01
CA THR A 16 -2.29 -8.86 -35.75
C THR A 16 -2.02 -10.33 -35.49
N ALA A 17 -0.75 -10.67 -35.23
CA ALA A 17 -0.38 -12.03 -34.85
C ALA A 17 -1.27 -12.51 -33.69
N ALA A 18 -1.66 -13.78 -33.72
CA ALA A 18 -2.47 -14.35 -32.64
C ALA A 18 -1.76 -14.18 -31.28
N PRO A 19 -2.48 -13.83 -30.20
CA PRO A 19 -1.88 -13.67 -28.88
C PRO A 19 -1.16 -14.95 -28.44
N LEU A 20 0.04 -14.80 -27.89
CA LEU A 20 0.83 -15.92 -27.36
C LEU A 20 0.40 -16.21 -25.94
N LEU A 21 -0.33 -17.32 -25.75
CA LEU A 21 -0.90 -17.70 -24.45
C LEU A 21 0.00 -18.63 -23.62
N ASP A 22 0.98 -19.29 -24.26
CA ASP A 22 1.82 -20.28 -23.59
C ASP A 22 2.87 -19.60 -22.68
N PRO A 23 2.77 -19.76 -21.35
CA PRO A 23 3.71 -19.16 -20.42
C PRO A 23 5.14 -19.73 -20.53
N ASN A 24 5.34 -20.84 -21.27
CA ASN A 24 6.67 -21.40 -21.49
C ASN A 24 7.38 -20.80 -22.71
N LEU A 25 6.67 -20.05 -23.56
CA LEU A 25 7.21 -19.49 -24.80
C LEU A 25 7.53 -17.99 -24.68
N THR A 26 7.03 -17.34 -23.64
CA THR A 26 7.32 -15.93 -23.36
C THR A 26 7.17 -15.66 -21.87
N GLU A 27 7.93 -14.69 -21.39
CA GLU A 27 7.82 -14.19 -20.02
C GLU A 27 6.47 -13.50 -19.76
N PHE A 28 5.90 -12.86 -20.78
CA PHE A 28 4.67 -12.07 -20.68
C PHE A 28 3.60 -12.60 -21.64
N PRO A 29 3.04 -13.79 -21.36
CA PRO A 29 1.98 -14.35 -22.19
C PRO A 29 0.73 -13.46 -22.13
N SER A 30 -0.04 -13.46 -23.19
CA SER A 30 -1.37 -12.84 -23.19
C SER A 30 -2.28 -13.65 -22.26
N SER A 31 -3.10 -12.98 -21.47
CA SER A 31 -3.96 -13.66 -20.49
C SER A 31 -5.14 -14.38 -21.14
N SER A 32 -5.53 -13.97 -22.35
CA SER A 32 -6.61 -14.58 -23.11
C SER A 32 -6.51 -14.24 -24.60
N LEU A 33 -7.42 -14.81 -25.41
CA LEU A 33 -7.56 -14.44 -26.83
C LEU A 33 -8.19 -13.05 -27.04
N VAL A 34 -8.75 -12.47 -25.99
CA VAL A 34 -9.49 -11.21 -26.00
C VAL A 34 -8.71 -10.15 -25.23
N ASP A 35 -8.54 -8.99 -25.86
CA ASP A 35 -8.04 -7.79 -25.19
C ASP A 35 -9.18 -7.12 -24.41
N PHE A 36 -9.06 -7.09 -23.08
CA PHE A 36 -10.01 -6.42 -22.18
C PHE A 36 -9.65 -4.95 -21.91
N GLY A 37 -8.49 -4.47 -22.35
CA GLY A 37 -7.95 -3.15 -22.06
C GLY A 37 -8.76 -1.99 -22.64
N ALA A 38 -9.49 -2.22 -23.74
CA ALA A 38 -10.41 -1.23 -24.30
C ALA A 38 -11.63 -0.95 -23.42
N ARG A 39 -11.88 -1.77 -22.39
CA ARG A 39 -13.05 -1.66 -21.48
C ARG A 39 -12.72 -0.99 -20.15
N LEU A 40 -11.46 -0.59 -19.92
CA LEU A 40 -11.06 0.00 -18.66
C LEU A 40 -11.47 1.47 -18.60
N ASP A 41 -12.23 1.81 -17.57
CA ASP A 41 -12.51 3.20 -17.22
C ASP A 41 -11.22 3.86 -16.73
N SER A 42 -10.79 4.92 -17.40
CA SER A 42 -9.66 5.72 -16.92
C SER A 42 -10.06 6.54 -15.69
N PRO A 43 -9.13 6.76 -14.73
CA PRO A 43 -9.33 7.67 -13.61
C PRO A 43 -9.78 9.06 -14.09
N GLY A 44 -10.92 9.54 -13.57
CA GLY A 44 -11.48 10.84 -13.92
C GLY A 44 -11.00 12.00 -13.04
N GLY A 45 -9.94 11.79 -12.25
CA GLY A 45 -9.46 12.68 -11.18
C GLY A 45 -9.42 11.94 -9.83
N PHE A 46 -9.34 12.70 -8.73
CA PHE A 46 -9.23 12.12 -7.39
C PHE A 46 -10.47 11.30 -7.01
N LEU A 47 -10.24 10.10 -6.51
CA LEU A 47 -11.27 9.20 -6.04
C LEU A 47 -11.93 9.73 -4.76
N THR A 48 -13.25 9.58 -4.66
CA THR A 48 -14.01 9.94 -3.45
C THR A 48 -14.95 8.80 -3.05
N VAL A 49 -15.64 8.97 -1.92
CA VAL A 49 -16.63 8.03 -1.40
C VAL A 49 -17.99 8.72 -1.35
N ASP A 50 -19.00 8.12 -1.97
CA ASP A 50 -20.37 8.63 -1.92
C ASP A 50 -21.06 8.37 -0.56
N GLU A 51 -22.24 8.95 -0.35
CA GLU A 51 -23.04 8.77 0.88
C GLU A 51 -23.39 7.30 1.19
N ARG A 52 -23.26 6.39 0.21
CA ARG A 52 -23.52 4.96 0.35
C ARG A 52 -22.25 4.14 0.60
N GLY A 53 -21.10 4.80 0.82
CA GLY A 53 -19.83 4.14 1.07
C GLY A 53 -19.20 3.52 -0.18
N ARG A 54 -19.52 4.00 -1.39
CA ARG A 54 -18.97 3.46 -2.65
C ARG A 54 -17.92 4.41 -3.21
N PHE A 55 -16.86 3.83 -3.78
CA PHE A 55 -15.88 4.57 -4.54
C PHE A 55 -16.49 5.17 -5.81
N VAL A 56 -16.27 6.47 -6.03
CA VAL A 56 -16.79 7.22 -7.19
C VAL A 56 -15.75 8.20 -7.71
N TRP A 57 -15.72 8.37 -9.03
CA TRP A 57 -14.93 9.39 -9.73
C TRP A 57 -15.63 10.76 -9.65
N PRO A 58 -14.93 11.88 -9.94
CA PRO A 58 -15.52 13.22 -9.92
C PRO A 58 -16.72 13.42 -10.85
N ASP A 59 -16.80 12.65 -11.93
CA ASP A 59 -17.92 12.65 -12.88
C ASP A 59 -19.15 11.85 -12.41
N GLY A 60 -19.09 11.29 -11.20
CA GLY A 60 -20.17 10.49 -10.59
C GLY A 60 -20.20 9.02 -11.01
N ARG A 61 -19.32 8.57 -11.91
CA ARG A 61 -19.21 7.14 -12.25
C ARG A 61 -18.69 6.37 -11.04
N ARG A 62 -19.28 5.20 -10.80
CA ARG A 62 -18.82 4.27 -9.76
C ARG A 62 -17.48 3.66 -10.16
N ALA A 63 -16.48 3.79 -9.30
CA ALA A 63 -15.22 3.08 -9.45
C ALA A 63 -15.32 1.65 -8.91
N ARG A 64 -14.71 0.70 -9.62
CA ARG A 64 -14.58 -0.70 -9.23
C ARG A 64 -13.16 -1.14 -9.57
N PHE A 65 -12.50 -1.79 -8.64
CA PHE A 65 -11.12 -2.21 -8.83
C PHE A 65 -11.03 -3.73 -8.99
N TRP A 66 -10.33 -4.14 -10.04
CA TRP A 66 -9.83 -5.48 -10.26
C TRP A 66 -8.32 -5.34 -10.45
N GLY A 67 -7.57 -5.77 -9.44
CA GLY A 67 -6.16 -5.40 -9.32
C GLY A 67 -5.19 -6.59 -9.25
N ILE A 68 -3.91 -6.26 -9.41
CA ILE A 68 -2.78 -7.18 -9.32
C ILE A 68 -1.63 -6.55 -8.52
N ASN A 69 -0.78 -7.37 -7.91
CA ASN A 69 0.40 -6.92 -7.19
C ASN A 69 1.65 -7.02 -8.07
N VAL A 70 2.49 -5.98 -8.03
CA VAL A 70 3.89 -6.02 -8.47
C VAL A 70 4.73 -5.69 -7.25
N ALA A 71 5.57 -6.63 -6.81
CA ALA A 71 6.20 -6.57 -5.49
C ALA A 71 7.72 -6.77 -5.55
N ALA A 72 8.41 -6.15 -4.60
CA ALA A 72 9.86 -6.30 -4.38
C ALA A 72 10.66 -6.04 -5.67
N GLU A 73 11.59 -6.93 -6.01
CA GLU A 73 12.48 -6.79 -7.17
C GLU A 73 11.72 -6.65 -8.50
N SER A 74 10.48 -7.13 -8.61
CA SER A 74 9.65 -6.96 -9.81
C SER A 74 9.24 -5.50 -10.06
N VAL A 75 9.27 -4.64 -9.04
CA VAL A 75 9.06 -3.19 -9.20
C VAL A 75 10.27 -2.54 -9.88
N PHE A 76 11.48 -3.04 -9.61
CA PHE A 76 12.74 -2.42 -10.01
C PHE A 76 13.34 -3.07 -11.27
N GLN A 77 12.56 -3.08 -12.35
CA GLN A 77 12.92 -3.68 -13.64
C GLN A 77 13.26 -2.61 -14.70
N PRO A 78 13.98 -2.96 -15.79
CA PRO A 78 14.21 -2.03 -16.90
C PRO A 78 12.90 -1.48 -17.49
N PRO A 79 12.86 -0.20 -17.92
CA PRO A 79 11.65 0.44 -18.45
C PRO A 79 10.90 -0.37 -19.53
N GLU A 80 11.61 -1.04 -20.43
CA GLU A 80 11.03 -1.81 -21.53
C GLU A 80 10.26 -3.04 -21.01
N ARG A 81 10.76 -3.66 -19.94
CA ARG A 81 10.09 -4.77 -19.24
C ARG A 81 8.86 -4.27 -18.49
N ILE A 82 8.95 -3.09 -17.87
CA ILE A 82 7.81 -2.42 -17.20
C ILE A 82 6.71 -2.11 -18.22
N ASP A 83 7.03 -1.49 -19.36
CA ASP A 83 6.04 -1.17 -20.40
C ASP A 83 5.35 -2.43 -20.93
N THR A 84 6.10 -3.51 -21.15
CA THR A 84 5.54 -4.81 -21.57
C THR A 84 4.59 -5.38 -20.52
N CYS A 85 4.97 -5.30 -19.24
CA CYS A 85 4.14 -5.74 -18.13
C CYS A 85 2.84 -4.92 -18.02
N ILE A 86 2.91 -3.59 -18.09
CA ILE A 86 1.74 -2.70 -18.08
C ILE A 86 0.81 -3.03 -19.24
N ALA A 87 1.34 -3.27 -20.43
CA ALA A 87 0.53 -3.65 -21.59
C ALA A 87 -0.25 -4.95 -21.34
N ARG A 88 0.39 -5.98 -20.75
CA ARG A 88 -0.30 -7.24 -20.41
C ARG A 88 -1.30 -7.10 -19.27
N ILE A 89 -0.99 -6.31 -18.25
CA ILE A 89 -1.91 -5.99 -17.15
C ILE A 89 -3.18 -5.33 -17.73
N ARG A 90 -3.00 -4.36 -18.62
CA ARG A 90 -4.08 -3.67 -19.30
C ARG A 90 -4.91 -4.61 -20.18
N GLU A 91 -4.24 -5.42 -21.01
CA GLU A 91 -4.88 -6.41 -21.89
C GLU A 91 -5.70 -7.42 -21.09
N ALA A 92 -5.22 -7.84 -19.91
CA ALA A 92 -5.94 -8.72 -19.00
C ALA A 92 -7.14 -8.06 -18.30
N GLY A 93 -7.32 -6.74 -18.44
CA GLY A 93 -8.44 -6.00 -17.89
C GLY A 93 -8.26 -5.62 -16.41
N PHE A 94 -7.04 -5.67 -15.88
CA PHE A 94 -6.75 -5.10 -14.56
C PHE A 94 -6.73 -3.57 -14.65
N ASN A 95 -7.35 -2.91 -13.68
CA ASN A 95 -7.42 -1.45 -13.60
C ASN A 95 -6.82 -0.88 -12.30
N LEU A 96 -6.18 -1.73 -11.50
CA LEU A 96 -5.43 -1.34 -10.31
C LEU A 96 -4.13 -2.15 -10.23
N VAL A 97 -3.03 -1.48 -9.92
CA VAL A 97 -1.75 -2.15 -9.58
C VAL A 97 -1.33 -1.73 -8.18
N ARG A 98 -1.07 -2.72 -7.31
CA ARG A 98 -0.41 -2.48 -6.02
C ARG A 98 1.10 -2.58 -6.21
N LEU A 99 1.82 -1.50 -5.89
CA LEU A 99 3.28 -1.46 -5.88
C LEU A 99 3.74 -1.70 -4.44
N HIS A 100 4.22 -2.92 -4.18
CA HIS A 100 4.40 -3.46 -2.84
C HIS A 100 5.87 -3.76 -2.50
N HIS A 101 6.21 -3.77 -1.21
CA HIS A 101 7.57 -4.01 -0.69
C HIS A 101 8.59 -3.00 -1.23
N ILE A 102 8.19 -1.73 -1.34
CA ILE A 102 9.06 -0.69 -1.89
C ILE A 102 9.96 -0.05 -0.83
N ASP A 103 9.63 -0.14 0.45
CA ASP A 103 10.28 0.56 1.56
C ASP A 103 11.46 -0.21 2.19
N ASP A 104 11.94 -1.25 1.53
CA ASP A 104 13.14 -1.99 1.97
C ASP A 104 14.43 -1.23 1.59
N ARG A 105 15.50 -1.40 2.38
CA ARG A 105 16.80 -0.77 2.11
C ARG A 105 17.67 -1.55 1.12
N GLU A 106 17.55 -2.87 1.07
CA GLU A 106 18.39 -3.72 0.22
C GLU A 106 17.76 -3.94 -1.14
N ARG A 107 16.43 -4.03 -1.18
CA ARG A 107 15.63 -4.40 -2.35
C ARG A 107 14.58 -3.36 -2.73
N GLY A 108 14.48 -2.25 -2.00
CA GLY A 108 13.52 -1.17 -2.20
C GLY A 108 14.17 0.19 -2.45
N ILE A 109 13.38 1.25 -2.32
CA ILE A 109 13.76 2.64 -2.64
C ILE A 109 14.57 3.32 -1.54
N LEU A 110 14.71 2.73 -0.35
CA LEU A 110 15.49 3.35 0.73
C LEU A 110 16.98 3.07 0.53
N ALA A 111 17.81 4.06 0.84
CA ALA A 111 19.26 3.96 0.91
C ALA A 111 19.73 4.02 2.37
N GLY A 112 20.81 3.32 2.67
CA GLY A 112 21.49 3.35 3.97
C GLY A 112 20.92 2.42 5.05
N ASP A 113 21.66 2.32 6.15
CA ASP A 113 21.42 1.34 7.21
C ASP A 113 20.64 1.88 8.42
N GLY A 114 20.29 3.17 8.40
CA GLY A 114 19.64 3.87 9.50
C GLY A 114 18.13 4.05 9.35
N PRO A 115 17.45 4.62 10.36
CA PRO A 115 16.03 4.99 10.30
C PRO A 115 15.75 6.25 9.47
N GLY A 116 16.74 6.75 8.72
CA GLY A 116 16.62 7.96 7.92
C GLY A 116 15.68 7.78 6.73
N VAL A 117 15.53 8.86 5.96
CA VAL A 117 14.82 8.88 4.68
C VAL A 117 15.78 9.38 3.61
N GLU A 118 16.71 8.50 3.25
CA GLU A 118 17.53 8.66 2.05
C GLU A 118 16.98 7.69 1.01
N PHE A 119 16.81 8.15 -0.23
CA PHE A 119 16.31 7.31 -1.31
C PHE A 119 17.43 6.89 -2.24
N ASP A 120 17.40 5.63 -2.69
CA ASP A 120 18.18 5.19 -3.85
C ASP A 120 17.60 5.88 -5.10
N PRO A 121 18.35 6.77 -5.77
CA PRO A 121 17.82 7.56 -6.88
C PRO A 121 17.49 6.71 -8.11
N ALA A 122 18.18 5.60 -8.33
CA ALA A 122 17.92 4.73 -9.48
C ALA A 122 16.63 3.94 -9.27
N ARG A 123 16.41 3.39 -8.08
CA ARG A 123 15.20 2.64 -7.74
C ARG A 123 13.98 3.54 -7.59
N LEU A 124 14.12 4.71 -6.97
CA LEU A 124 13.05 5.70 -6.90
C LEU A 124 12.62 6.15 -8.30
N ARG A 125 13.57 6.33 -9.22
CA ARG A 125 13.25 6.63 -10.62
C ARG A 125 12.48 5.51 -11.32
N LEU A 126 12.69 4.24 -10.98
CA LEU A 126 11.87 3.13 -11.52
C LEU A 126 10.47 3.11 -10.91
N LEU A 127 10.31 3.42 -9.63
CA LEU A 127 9.01 3.62 -9.01
C LEU A 127 8.25 4.78 -9.66
N ASP A 128 8.94 5.90 -9.92
CA ASP A 128 8.38 7.04 -10.65
C ASP A 128 7.91 6.65 -12.05
N TYR A 129 8.67 5.79 -12.73
CA TYR A 129 8.30 5.29 -14.04
C TYR A 129 6.99 4.49 -13.97
N TRP A 130 6.85 3.57 -13.01
CA TRP A 130 5.58 2.87 -12.80
C TRP A 130 4.41 3.84 -12.60
N VAL A 131 4.56 4.83 -11.73
CA VAL A 131 3.49 5.79 -11.42
C VAL A 131 3.07 6.58 -12.67
N ASP A 132 4.03 7.10 -13.44
CA ASP A 132 3.75 7.82 -14.68
C ASP A 132 3.06 6.92 -15.72
N ARG A 133 3.63 5.75 -15.99
CA ARG A 133 3.18 4.87 -17.07
C ARG A 133 1.82 4.22 -16.76
N LEU A 134 1.57 3.83 -15.51
CA LEU A 134 0.25 3.34 -15.09
C LEU A 134 -0.81 4.44 -15.22
N GLY A 135 -0.51 5.65 -14.73
CA GLY A 135 -1.40 6.80 -14.88
C GLY A 135 -1.71 7.11 -16.34
N ALA A 136 -0.71 7.14 -17.21
CA ALA A 136 -0.87 7.34 -18.65
C ALA A 136 -1.67 6.21 -19.34
N ALA A 137 -1.58 4.98 -18.82
CA ALA A 137 -2.35 3.83 -19.29
C ALA A 137 -3.79 3.79 -18.75
N GLY A 138 -4.17 4.72 -17.87
CA GLY A 138 -5.47 4.74 -17.21
C GLY A 138 -5.65 3.63 -16.17
N ILE A 139 -4.56 3.13 -15.59
CA ILE A 139 -4.55 2.13 -14.53
C ILE A 139 -4.29 2.82 -13.19
N SER A 140 -5.15 2.56 -12.21
CA SER A 140 -5.01 3.12 -10.86
C SER A 140 -3.89 2.45 -10.07
N ILE A 141 -3.42 3.12 -9.03
CA ILE A 141 -2.27 2.69 -8.22
C ILE A 141 -2.69 2.59 -6.75
N TYR A 142 -2.26 1.51 -6.13
CA TYR A 142 -2.27 1.29 -4.69
C TYR A 142 -0.81 1.26 -4.23
N LEU A 143 -0.43 2.17 -3.33
CA LEU A 143 0.92 2.28 -2.77
C LEU A 143 0.96 1.94 -1.28
N ASP A 144 2.05 1.33 -0.83
CA ASP A 144 2.27 0.95 0.57
C ASP A 144 3.33 1.85 1.22
N LEU A 145 3.16 2.15 2.51
CA LEU A 145 4.07 3.02 3.26
C LEU A 145 4.94 2.30 4.29
N LEU A 146 4.55 1.10 4.75
CA LEU A 146 5.33 0.32 5.70
C LEU A 146 5.13 -1.19 5.50
N ASP A 147 6.10 -1.84 4.88
CA ASP A 147 6.11 -3.29 4.65
C ASP A 147 7.38 -3.93 5.22
N TYR A 148 8.55 -3.44 4.76
CA TYR A 148 9.87 -4.04 5.00
C TYR A 148 10.87 -3.08 5.65
N ARG A 149 10.53 -1.81 5.86
CA ARG A 149 11.45 -0.85 6.46
C ARG A 149 11.99 -1.29 7.81
N TRP A 150 13.27 -1.00 8.03
CA TRP A 150 13.99 -1.25 9.25
C TRP A 150 14.24 0.07 9.99
N PHE A 151 13.96 0.10 11.29
CA PHE A 151 14.11 1.32 12.12
C PHE A 151 15.36 1.29 13.01
N ASP A 152 16.07 0.17 13.05
CA ASP A 152 17.31 -0.02 13.80
C ASP A 152 18.22 -1.03 13.09
N THR A 153 19.24 -1.53 13.79
CA THR A 153 20.15 -2.57 13.30
C THR A 153 19.51 -3.97 13.29
N GLY A 154 18.19 -4.06 13.35
CA GLY A 154 17.42 -5.30 13.23
C GLY A 154 16.83 -5.88 14.50
N ARG A 155 16.99 -5.22 15.65
CA ARG A 155 16.47 -5.76 16.92
C ARG A 155 14.94 -5.71 16.96
N LEU A 156 14.33 -4.72 16.30
CA LEU A 156 12.87 -4.63 16.17
C LEU A 156 12.29 -5.51 15.06
N GLY A 157 13.15 -6.08 14.22
CA GLY A 157 12.75 -6.84 13.04
C GLY A 157 12.06 -6.01 11.97
N ARG A 158 11.59 -6.70 10.93
CA ARG A 158 10.92 -6.11 9.76
C ARG A 158 9.72 -5.25 10.17
N ALA A 159 9.66 -4.02 9.66
CA ALA A 159 8.59 -3.03 9.90
C ALA A 159 8.33 -2.72 11.38
N ALA A 160 9.25 -3.12 12.28
CA ALA A 160 9.09 -3.02 13.72
C ALA A 160 7.70 -3.47 14.21
N LYS A 161 7.17 -4.59 13.71
CA LYS A 161 5.85 -5.10 14.10
C LYS A 161 5.91 -5.66 15.54
N PRO A 162 4.99 -5.32 16.48
CA PRO A 162 3.92 -4.33 16.40
C PRO A 162 4.31 -2.93 16.93
N TYR A 163 5.55 -2.72 17.37
CA TYR A 163 6.08 -1.47 17.93
C TYR A 163 5.69 -0.22 17.13
N ALA A 164 5.79 -0.29 15.80
CA ALA A 164 5.49 0.80 14.87
C ALA A 164 4.04 1.34 14.97
N VAL A 165 3.11 0.57 15.54
CA VAL A 165 1.69 0.96 15.67
C VAL A 165 1.43 1.82 16.91
N PHE A 166 2.29 1.75 17.93
CA PHE A 166 2.04 2.46 19.20
C PHE A 166 3.18 3.35 19.67
N ASP A 167 4.43 3.05 19.29
CA ASP A 167 5.57 3.84 19.73
C ASP A 167 5.60 5.21 19.03
N PRO A 168 5.66 6.33 19.79
CA PRO A 168 5.57 7.66 19.21
C PRO A 168 6.76 8.02 18.31
N GLU A 169 7.96 7.51 18.60
CA GLU A 169 9.15 7.80 17.80
C GLU A 169 9.07 7.03 16.47
N LEU A 170 8.72 5.74 16.50
CA LEU A 170 8.53 4.94 15.30
C LEU A 170 7.39 5.49 14.42
N ILE A 171 6.31 5.99 15.02
CA ILE A 171 5.24 6.69 14.29
C ILE A 171 5.76 7.97 13.63
N ALA A 172 6.58 8.76 14.34
CA ALA A 172 7.17 9.97 13.77
C ALA A 172 8.06 9.65 12.57
N ARG A 173 8.86 8.58 12.62
CA ARG A 173 9.69 8.13 11.48
C ARG A 173 8.87 7.65 10.29
N GLN A 174 7.71 7.01 10.52
CA GLN A 174 6.77 6.67 9.44
C GLN A 174 6.20 7.92 8.78
N GLN A 175 5.80 8.93 9.58
CA GLN A 175 5.31 10.21 9.06
C GLN A 175 6.37 10.98 8.27
N GLU A 176 7.63 10.95 8.73
CA GLU A 176 8.77 11.54 8.02
C GLU A 176 8.94 10.91 6.64
N TYR A 177 8.97 9.58 6.56
CA TYR A 177 9.05 8.84 5.29
C TYR A 177 7.86 9.13 4.37
N ALA A 178 6.63 9.07 4.91
CA ALA A 178 5.43 9.36 4.14
C ALA A 178 5.45 10.79 3.59
N ARG A 179 5.92 11.78 4.35
CA ARG A 179 6.04 13.18 3.89
C ARG A 179 7.07 13.30 2.77
N ALA A 180 8.25 12.72 2.97
CA ALA A 180 9.32 12.74 1.99
C ALA A 180 8.88 12.12 0.66
N LEU A 181 8.28 10.93 0.69
CA LEU A 181 7.84 10.23 -0.52
C LEU A 181 6.59 10.87 -1.16
N LEU A 182 5.58 11.22 -0.36
CA LEU A 182 4.29 11.62 -0.92
C LEU A 182 4.21 13.12 -1.28
N ARG A 183 4.92 13.99 -0.56
CA ARG A 183 4.79 15.46 -0.68
C ARG A 183 6.04 16.15 -1.19
N GLU A 184 7.20 15.77 -0.69
CA GLU A 184 8.46 16.47 -0.98
C GLU A 184 9.06 15.98 -2.29
N HIS A 185 9.03 14.67 -2.52
CA HIS A 185 9.42 14.06 -3.79
C HIS A 185 8.53 14.54 -4.94
N ARG A 186 9.13 14.64 -6.12
CA ARG A 186 8.48 14.97 -7.38
C ARG A 186 8.83 13.88 -8.37
N ASN A 187 7.83 13.23 -8.92
CA ASN A 187 8.00 12.19 -9.91
C ASN A 187 8.86 12.71 -11.09
N ALA A 188 9.92 11.99 -11.44
CA ALA A 188 10.89 12.41 -12.45
C ALA A 188 10.34 12.53 -13.89
N PHE A 189 9.16 11.97 -14.18
CA PHE A 189 8.58 11.93 -15.52
C PHE A 189 7.39 12.87 -15.68
N ASN A 190 6.51 12.93 -14.68
CA ASN A 190 5.30 13.76 -14.75
C ASN A 190 5.36 15.02 -13.87
N GLY A 191 6.39 15.16 -13.02
CA GLY A 191 6.63 16.34 -12.18
C GLY A 191 5.64 16.53 -11.03
N ARG A 192 4.72 15.60 -10.78
CA ARG A 192 3.76 15.69 -9.67
C ARG A 192 4.37 15.16 -8.38
N ALA A 193 3.93 15.69 -7.24
CA ALA A 193 4.04 14.96 -5.99
C ALA A 193 3.12 13.73 -6.06
N TYR A 194 3.46 12.62 -5.40
CA TYR A 194 2.58 11.45 -5.42
C TYR A 194 1.20 11.75 -4.79
N ALA A 195 1.16 12.58 -3.74
CA ALA A 195 -0.10 13.03 -3.15
C ALA A 195 -0.96 13.92 -4.07
N ASP A 196 -0.37 14.45 -5.14
CA ASP A 196 -1.06 15.28 -6.13
C ASP A 196 -1.35 14.49 -7.44
N ASP A 197 -1.04 13.18 -7.49
CA ASP A 197 -1.29 12.32 -8.64
C ASP A 197 -2.61 11.54 -8.48
N PRO A 198 -3.65 11.81 -9.28
CA PRO A 198 -4.95 11.14 -9.17
C PRO A 198 -4.91 9.67 -9.60
N ALA A 199 -3.82 9.19 -10.19
CA ALA A 199 -3.64 7.76 -10.46
C ALA A 199 -3.46 6.97 -9.16
N ILE A 200 -2.93 7.58 -8.08
CA ILE A 200 -2.80 6.94 -6.78
C ILE A 200 -4.12 7.08 -6.02
N VAL A 201 -4.83 5.95 -5.87
CA VAL A 201 -6.19 5.93 -5.33
C VAL A 201 -6.29 5.28 -3.96
N LEU A 202 -5.28 4.51 -3.56
CA LEU A 202 -5.22 3.82 -2.28
C LEU A 202 -3.81 3.92 -1.68
N LEU A 203 -3.76 4.18 -0.38
CA LEU A 203 -2.54 4.14 0.42
C LEU A 203 -2.76 3.17 1.58
N GLU A 204 -1.84 2.23 1.76
CA GLU A 204 -1.77 1.42 2.98
C GLU A 204 -0.70 1.96 3.92
N LEU A 205 -1.12 2.19 5.16
CA LEU A 205 -0.24 2.74 6.18
C LEU A 205 0.77 1.71 6.68
N PHE A 206 0.36 0.45 6.78
CA PHE A 206 1.19 -0.67 7.20
C PHE A 206 0.58 -1.99 6.74
N ASP A 207 1.39 -2.84 6.12
CA ASP A 207 0.99 -4.18 5.69
C ASP A 207 0.92 -5.13 6.88
N GLU A 208 -0.15 -5.94 6.96
CA GLU A 208 -0.33 -7.05 7.91
C GLU A 208 0.25 -6.77 9.32
N ASN A 209 -0.08 -5.60 9.86
CA ASN A 209 0.42 -5.14 11.15
C ASN A 209 -0.72 -4.59 12.01
N GLY A 210 -0.52 -4.63 13.31
CA GLY A 210 -1.52 -4.17 14.27
C GLY A 210 -1.22 -4.69 15.67
N LEU A 211 -1.63 -3.92 16.67
CA LEU A 211 -1.39 -4.30 18.06
C LEU A 211 -2.07 -5.63 18.40
N PHE A 212 -3.34 -5.80 18.04
CA PHE A 212 -4.14 -6.99 18.39
C PHE A 212 -3.89 -8.20 17.49
N ILE A 213 -3.57 -8.00 16.21
CA ILE A 213 -3.16 -9.12 15.33
C ILE A 213 -1.85 -9.75 15.85
N ARG A 214 -1.01 -8.96 16.54
CA ARG A 214 0.24 -9.39 17.17
C ARG A 214 0.14 -9.64 18.68
N ARG A 215 -1.04 -9.95 19.22
CA ARG A 215 -1.22 -10.18 20.67
C ARG A 215 -0.28 -11.20 21.29
N ALA A 216 0.15 -12.20 20.52
CA ALA A 216 1.08 -13.24 20.98
C ALA A 216 2.49 -12.68 21.26
N ASP A 217 2.84 -11.53 20.67
CA ASP A 217 4.14 -10.90 20.82
C ASP A 217 4.24 -10.06 22.11
N TRP A 218 3.10 -9.66 22.70
CA TRP A 218 3.04 -8.72 23.82
C TRP A 218 3.89 -9.10 25.05
N PRO A 219 3.90 -10.37 25.51
CA PRO A 219 4.72 -10.75 26.67
C PRO A 219 6.22 -10.61 26.43
N ASN A 220 6.65 -10.64 25.16
CA ASN A 220 8.05 -10.68 24.74
C ASN A 220 8.50 -9.37 24.06
N LEU A 221 7.70 -8.30 24.15
CA LEU A 221 8.11 -7.00 23.64
C LEU A 221 9.41 -6.55 24.30
N LEU A 222 10.31 -5.97 23.51
CA LEU A 222 11.57 -5.43 24.02
C LEU A 222 11.32 -4.23 24.93
N GLU A 223 12.17 -4.07 25.95
CA GLU A 223 12.23 -2.82 26.71
C GLU A 223 12.93 -1.71 25.89
N PRO A 224 12.53 -0.44 26.04
CA PRO A 224 11.50 0.07 26.95
C PRO A 224 10.05 -0.03 26.43
N TYR A 225 9.83 -0.48 25.18
CA TYR A 225 8.52 -0.47 24.52
C TYR A 225 7.44 -1.24 25.30
N ARG A 226 7.80 -2.35 25.94
CA ARG A 226 6.89 -3.12 26.79
C ARG A 226 6.40 -2.31 27.99
N SER A 227 7.32 -1.70 28.73
CA SER A 227 7.00 -0.84 29.88
C SER A 227 6.18 0.39 29.44
N ASP A 228 6.55 1.01 28.31
CA ASP A 228 5.84 2.18 27.78
C ASP A 228 4.40 1.86 27.35
N LEU A 229 4.20 0.72 26.68
CA LEU A 229 2.86 0.25 26.29
C LEU A 229 2.01 -0.06 27.52
N THR A 230 2.59 -0.72 28.53
CA THR A 230 1.91 -1.03 29.81
C THR A 230 1.51 0.25 30.54
N ALA A 231 2.40 1.25 30.59
CA ALA A 231 2.10 2.55 31.20
C ALA A 231 0.98 3.30 30.46
N ARG A 232 0.99 3.26 29.12
CA ARG A 232 -0.08 3.85 28.29
C ARG A 232 -1.43 3.17 28.52
N TRP A 233 -1.44 1.84 28.60
CA TRP A 233 -2.63 1.06 28.88
C TRP A 233 -3.24 1.43 30.25
N ASN A 234 -2.44 1.43 31.31
CA ASN A 234 -2.91 1.79 32.65
C ASN A 234 -3.41 3.23 32.72
N ARG A 235 -2.76 4.17 32.01
CA ARG A 235 -3.25 5.55 31.90
C ARG A 235 -4.60 5.63 31.21
N TYR A 236 -4.80 4.88 30.12
CA TYR A 236 -6.10 4.79 29.45
C TYR A 236 -7.15 4.21 30.40
N LEU A 237 -6.84 3.16 31.16
CA LEU A 237 -7.75 2.60 32.15
C LEU A 237 -8.14 3.62 33.22
N LEU A 238 -7.18 4.35 33.80
CA LEU A 238 -7.47 5.43 34.74
C LEU A 238 -8.36 6.51 34.13
N GLN A 239 -8.08 6.96 32.91
CA GLN A 239 -8.89 7.97 32.24
C GLN A 239 -10.31 7.48 31.95
N ARG A 240 -10.47 6.19 31.61
CA ARG A 240 -11.74 5.61 31.21
C ARG A 240 -12.63 5.23 32.39
N TYR A 241 -12.03 4.82 33.50
CA TYR A 241 -12.73 4.23 34.64
C TYR A 241 -12.56 5.00 35.96
N GLY A 242 -11.68 6.00 36.00
CA GLY A 242 -11.44 6.88 37.14
C GLY A 242 -10.53 6.28 38.22
N SER A 243 -10.67 4.99 38.51
CA SER A 243 -9.87 4.26 39.49
C SER A 243 -9.86 2.75 39.22
N SER A 244 -8.99 2.01 39.91
CA SER A 244 -9.01 0.54 39.92
C SER A 244 -10.35 -0.04 40.40
N GLU A 245 -11.00 0.62 41.37
CA GLU A 245 -12.32 0.24 41.85
C GLU A 245 -13.39 0.45 40.77
N GLY A 246 -13.33 1.58 40.05
CA GLY A 246 -14.21 1.86 38.92
C GLY A 246 -14.01 0.86 37.77
N LEU A 247 -12.77 0.45 37.52
CA LEU A 247 -12.43 -0.58 36.54
C LEU A 247 -13.02 -1.94 36.95
N ALA A 248 -12.76 -2.39 38.19
CA ALA A 248 -13.26 -3.66 38.71
C ALA A 248 -14.80 -3.72 38.65
N ALA A 249 -15.49 -2.65 39.07
CA ALA A 249 -16.94 -2.56 39.00
C ALA A 249 -17.47 -2.62 37.56
N ALA A 250 -16.76 -2.01 36.61
CA ALA A 250 -17.14 -2.05 35.20
C ALA A 250 -16.99 -3.46 34.60
N TRP A 251 -15.89 -4.15 34.86
CA TRP A 251 -15.60 -5.46 34.30
C TRP A 251 -16.34 -6.61 35.00
N ALA A 252 -16.64 -6.49 36.30
CA ALA A 252 -17.49 -7.47 37.00
C ALA A 252 -18.88 -7.58 36.35
N ARG A 253 -19.43 -6.44 35.89
CA ARG A 253 -20.70 -6.42 35.14
C ARG A 253 -20.62 -7.11 33.77
N SER A 254 -19.42 -7.33 33.24
CA SER A 254 -19.18 -8.07 32.00
C SER A 254 -19.13 -9.59 32.20
N GLY A 255 -19.35 -10.09 33.43
CA GLY A 255 -19.38 -11.52 33.74
C GLY A 255 -18.03 -12.13 34.15
N VAL A 256 -17.00 -11.29 34.40
CA VAL A 256 -15.69 -11.75 34.88
C VAL A 256 -15.70 -11.82 36.41
N ALA A 257 -15.51 -13.02 36.98
CA ALA A 257 -15.64 -13.26 38.43
C ALA A 257 -14.58 -12.56 39.28
N GLN A 258 -13.38 -12.33 38.74
CA GLN A 258 -12.30 -11.56 39.36
C GLN A 258 -11.62 -10.70 38.28
N PRO A 259 -12.16 -9.51 37.98
CA PRO A 259 -11.69 -8.71 36.87
C PRO A 259 -10.28 -8.14 37.07
N LEU A 260 -9.85 -7.96 38.32
CA LEU A 260 -8.51 -7.53 38.69
C LEU A 260 -8.00 -8.40 39.85
N PRO A 261 -7.04 -9.31 39.60
CA PRO A 261 -6.29 -9.98 40.65
C PRO A 261 -5.62 -8.98 41.62
N ALA A 262 -5.32 -9.45 42.84
CA ALA A 262 -4.64 -8.63 43.84
C ALA A 262 -3.30 -8.08 43.31
N GLY A 263 -3.06 -6.78 43.50
CA GLY A 263 -1.86 -6.08 43.04
C GLY A 263 -1.93 -5.53 41.60
N GLN A 264 -3.04 -5.72 40.88
CA GLN A 264 -3.29 -5.06 39.60
C GLN A 264 -4.07 -3.76 39.84
N LEU A 265 -3.33 -2.66 39.92
CA LEU A 265 -3.84 -1.33 40.21
C LEU A 265 -3.44 -0.40 39.08
N CYS A 266 -4.44 0.26 38.48
CA CYS A 266 -4.21 1.24 37.43
C CYS A 266 -3.36 2.42 37.93
N GLU A 267 -3.56 2.83 39.18
CA GLU A 267 -2.82 3.89 39.87
C GLU A 267 -1.33 3.56 40.03
N GLU A 268 -1.00 2.27 40.14
CA GLU A 268 0.38 1.77 40.24
C GLU A 268 0.96 1.33 38.90
N GLY A 269 0.15 1.36 37.82
CA GLY A 269 0.58 0.96 36.48
C GLY A 269 0.77 -0.54 36.29
N THR A 270 0.16 -1.37 37.14
CA THR A 270 0.43 -2.82 37.21
C THR A 270 -0.62 -3.69 36.52
N VAL A 271 -1.68 -3.09 35.93
CA VAL A 271 -2.64 -3.87 35.13
C VAL A 271 -1.99 -4.28 33.81
N PRO A 272 -1.88 -5.57 33.50
CA PRO A 272 -1.33 -6.01 32.22
C PRO A 272 -2.27 -5.64 31.07
N LEU A 273 -1.69 -5.44 29.88
CA LEU A 273 -2.44 -5.33 28.63
C LEU A 273 -2.98 -6.70 28.20
#